data_AF-A0A229GK86-F1
#
_entry.id   AF-A0A229GK86-F1
#
_cell.length_a   1.000
_cell.length_b   1.000
_cell.length_c   1.000
_cell.angle_alpha   90.00
_cell.angle_beta   90.00
_cell.angle_gamma   90.00
#
_symmetry.space_group_name_H-M   'P 1'
#
loop_
_entity.id
_entity.type
_entity.pdbx_description
1 polymer ?
#
loop_
_entity_poly.entity_id
_entity_poly.type
_entity_poly.pdbx_seq_one_letter_code
_entity_poly.pdbx_strand_id
1 'polypeptide(L)'
;MRLPDLNDLIQDLQLAKQMAIEDNNPNALIMATIGQAKLLGIDKPIKDVTLIRDVEPQQTLDYSMLSDDELRQLIAITEKVEKAVLDKRIEHARNEY
;
A
#
# COMPACT_ATOMS: atom_id res chain seq x y z
N MET A 1 24.28 30.06 10.01
CA MET A 1 23.55 28.82 10.38
C MET A 1 23.31 28.03 9.11
N ARG A 2 23.67 26.74 9.10
CA ARG A 2 23.32 25.82 8.01
C ARG A 2 21.88 25.36 8.22
N LEU A 3 21.12 25.23 7.14
CA LEU A 3 19.78 24.64 7.19
C LEU A 3 19.92 23.15 7.56
N PRO A 4 19.13 22.63 8.52
CA PRO A 4 19.11 21.21 8.83
C PRO A 4 18.79 20.41 7.56
N ASP A 5 19.48 19.30 7.37
CA ASP A 5 19.16 18.38 6.30
C ASP A 5 18.14 17.30 6.75
N LEU A 6 17.77 16.42 5.84
CA LEU A 6 16.77 15.38 6.12
C LEU A 6 17.25 14.41 7.22
N ASN A 7 18.56 14.16 7.33
CA ASN A 7 19.08 13.26 8.35
C ASN A 7 19.01 13.91 9.73
N ASP A 8 19.32 15.21 9.81
CA ASP A 8 19.17 15.99 11.04
C ASP A 8 17.72 15.93 11.54
N LEU A 9 16.75 16.15 10.64
CA LEU A 9 15.32 16.10 10.97
C LEU A 9 14.84 14.70 11.40
N ILE A 10 15.37 13.64 10.78
CA ILE A 10 15.04 12.25 11.17
C ILE A 10 15.58 11.95 12.56
N GLN A 11 16.81 12.37 12.88
CA GLN A 11 17.42 12.18 14.19
C GLN A 11 16.63 12.91 15.28
N ASP A 12 16.24 14.16 15.03
CA ASP A 12 15.42 14.93 15.98
C ASP A 12 14.06 14.27 16.25
N LEU A 13 13.41 13.73 15.23
CA LEU A 13 12.14 13.01 15.38
C LEU A 13 12.29 11.67 16.13
N GLN A 14 13.41 10.97 15.94
CA GLN A 14 13.72 9.75 16.70
C GLN A 14 13.96 10.07 18.18
N LEU A 15 14.70 11.14 18.47
CA LEU A 15 14.93 11.61 19.83
C LEU A 15 13.62 12.03 20.49
N ALA A 16 12.79 12.81 19.80
CA ALA A 16 11.48 13.24 20.30
C ALA A 16 10.56 12.05 20.62
N LYS A 17 10.59 10.99 19.79
CA LYS A 17 9.86 9.75 20.05
C LYS A 17 10.34 9.05 21.31
N GLN A 18 11.65 8.96 21.50
CA GLN A 18 12.26 8.33 22.67
C GLN A 18 11.89 9.08 23.95
N MET A 19 12.00 10.41 23.95
CA MET A 19 11.59 11.25 25.08
C MET A 19 10.10 11.09 25.39
N ALA A 20 9.24 11.03 24.37
CA ALA A 20 7.81 10.82 24.57
C ALA A 20 7.47 9.45 25.21
N ILE A 21 8.26 8.42 24.93
CA ILE A 21 8.13 7.10 25.57
C ILE A 21 8.56 7.18 27.04
N GLU A 22 9.71 7.82 27.29
CA GLU A 22 10.26 8.01 28.65
C GLU A 22 9.30 8.80 29.55
N ASP A 23 8.70 9.86 29.00
CA ASP A 23 7.76 10.73 29.70
C ASP A 23 6.33 10.17 29.78
N ASN A 24 6.07 8.97 29.23
CA ASN A 24 4.71 8.41 29.09
C ASN A 24 3.72 9.42 28.48
N ASN A 25 4.17 10.16 27.47
CA ASN A 25 3.37 11.19 26.79
C ASN A 25 2.86 10.67 25.43
N PRO A 26 1.67 10.03 25.39
CA PRO A 26 1.13 9.46 24.15
C PRO A 26 0.85 10.50 23.07
N ASN A 27 0.52 11.74 23.44
CA ASN A 27 0.26 12.81 22.46
C ASN A 27 1.54 13.19 21.71
N ALA A 28 2.64 13.34 22.44
CA ALA A 28 3.95 13.62 21.84
C ALA A 28 4.44 12.45 20.97
N LEU A 29 4.20 11.21 21.42
CA LEU A 29 4.53 10.00 20.66
C LEU A 29 3.78 9.94 19.32
N ILE A 30 2.48 10.22 19.33
CA ILE A 30 1.65 10.27 18.12
C ILE A 30 2.17 11.34 17.16
N MET A 31 2.47 12.54 17.65
CA MET A 31 3.00 13.62 16.81
C MET A 31 4.35 13.26 16.16
N ALA A 32 5.28 12.68 16.92
CA ALA A 32 6.56 12.22 16.37
C ALA A 32 6.38 11.14 15.30
N THR A 33 5.46 10.20 15.54
CA THR A 33 5.14 9.11 14.61
C THR A 33 4.49 9.63 13.32
N ILE A 34 3.57 10.59 13.41
CA ILE A 34 2.97 11.25 12.24
C ILE A 34 4.04 12.02 11.45
N GLY A 35 4.95 12.72 12.14
CA GLY A 35 6.08 13.40 11.50
C GLY A 35 6.95 12.44 10.70
N GLN A 36 7.30 11.28 11.28
CA GLN A 36 8.03 10.22 10.60
C GLN A 36 7.25 9.66 9.39
N ALA A 37 5.95 9.41 9.54
CA ALA A 37 5.10 8.91 8.46
C ALA A 37 4.99 9.89 7.28
N LYS A 38 4.92 11.21 7.56
CA LYS A 38 4.89 12.26 6.53
C LYS A 38 6.21 12.34 5.76
N LEU A 39 7.36 12.24 6.44
CA LEU A 39 8.67 12.23 5.79
C LEU A 39 8.90 10.99 4.92
N LEU A 40 8.46 9.83 5.39
CA LEU A 40 8.51 8.57 4.64
C LEU A 40 7.45 8.49 3.53
N GLY A 41 6.54 9.46 3.45
CA GLY A 41 5.45 9.46 2.47
C GLY A 41 4.36 8.43 2.73
N ILE A 42 4.34 7.79 3.89
CA ILE A 42 3.32 6.81 4.32
C ILE A 42 1.95 7.49 4.49
N ASP A 43 1.94 8.76 4.87
CA ASP A 43 0.73 9.59 5.01
C ASP A 43 0.14 10.05 3.66
N LYS A 44 0.85 9.83 2.54
CA LYS A 44 0.30 10.15 1.23
C LYS A 44 -0.79 9.12 0.90
N PRO A 45 -1.96 9.54 0.39
CA PRO A 45 -2.89 8.58 -0.18
C PRO A 45 -2.12 7.78 -1.21
N ILE A 46 -2.23 6.45 -1.16
CA ILE A 46 -1.69 5.55 -2.17
C ILE A 46 -2.35 5.97 -3.49
N LYS A 47 -1.71 6.88 -4.22
CA LYS A 47 -2.21 7.41 -5.48
C LYS A 47 -2.14 6.38 -6.59
N ASP A 48 -1.56 5.23 -6.29
CA ASP A 48 -1.37 4.16 -7.23
C ASP A 48 -1.19 2.86 -6.43
N VAL A 49 -2.19 1.98 -6.48
CA VAL A 49 -2.12 0.59 -5.97
C VAL A 49 -1.04 -0.24 -6.71
N THR A 50 -0.29 0.39 -7.61
CA THR A 50 0.88 -0.17 -8.30
C THR A 50 2.19 -0.05 -7.52
N LEU A 51 2.25 0.71 -6.41
CA LEU A 51 3.47 0.85 -5.60
C LEU A 51 3.62 -0.15 -4.46
N ILE A 52 2.64 -1.03 -4.24
CA ILE A 52 2.89 -2.31 -3.56
C ILE A 52 3.51 -3.27 -4.59
N ARG A 53 4.68 -2.90 -5.11
CA ARG A 53 5.48 -3.73 -6.02
C ARG A 53 6.92 -3.82 -5.50
N ASP A 54 7.04 -4.31 -4.27
CA ASP A 54 8.03 -5.38 -4.01
C ASP A 54 7.45 -6.76 -4.40
N VAL A 55 6.27 -6.79 -4.99
CA VAL A 55 5.79 -7.89 -5.83
C VAL A 55 6.60 -7.85 -7.12
N GLU A 56 7.26 -8.97 -7.41
CA GLU A 56 8.00 -9.28 -8.64
C GLU A 56 7.46 -8.53 -9.87
N PRO A 57 8.33 -8.12 -10.83
CA PRO A 57 7.87 -7.46 -12.04
C PRO A 57 6.74 -8.29 -12.64
N GLN A 58 5.53 -7.74 -12.65
CA GLN A 58 4.40 -8.37 -13.34
C GLN A 58 4.88 -8.58 -14.76
N GLN A 59 5.14 -9.85 -15.10
CA GLN A 59 5.39 -10.27 -16.46
C GLN A 59 4.24 -9.71 -17.27
N THR A 60 4.53 -8.76 -18.15
CA THR A 60 3.59 -8.40 -19.20
C THR A 60 3.44 -9.65 -20.03
N LEU A 61 2.39 -10.41 -19.75
CA LEU A 61 2.06 -11.63 -20.49
C LEU A 61 1.83 -11.19 -21.93
N ASP A 62 2.76 -11.58 -22.81
CA ASP A 62 2.66 -11.29 -24.22
C ASP A 62 1.65 -12.25 -24.84
N TYR A 63 0.43 -11.76 -25.02
CA TYR A 63 -0.65 -12.52 -25.63
C TYR A 63 -0.59 -12.53 -27.16
N SER A 64 0.41 -11.90 -27.78
CA SER A 64 0.52 -11.83 -29.25
C SER A 64 0.83 -13.19 -29.91
N MET A 65 1.26 -14.18 -29.11
CA MET A 65 1.57 -15.54 -29.57
C MET A 65 0.39 -16.51 -29.41
N LEU A 66 -0.73 -16.07 -28.84
CA LEU A 66 -1.91 -16.93 -28.67
C LEU A 66 -2.76 -16.95 -29.95
N SER A 67 -3.31 -18.12 -30.26
CA SER A 67 -4.32 -18.24 -31.30
C SER A 67 -5.65 -17.62 -30.86
N ASP A 68 -6.50 -17.23 -31.82
CA ASP A 68 -7.81 -16.63 -31.55
C ASP A 68 -8.70 -17.50 -30.63
N ASP A 69 -8.58 -18.82 -30.74
CA ASP A 69 -9.33 -19.76 -29.90
C ASP A 69 -8.81 -19.81 -28.46
N GLU A 70 -7.50 -19.70 -28.25
CA GLU A 70 -6.88 -19.63 -26.91
C GLU A 70 -7.20 -18.29 -26.23
N LEU A 71 -7.19 -17.20 -26.99
CA LEU A 71 -7.63 -15.88 -26.53
C LEU A 71 -9.08 -15.90 -26.06
N ARG A 72 -9.98 -16.53 -26.82
CA ARG A 72 -11.39 -16.71 -26.44
C ARG A 72 -11.56 -17.52 -25.17
N GLN A 73 -10.79 -18.61 -25.01
CA GLN A 73 -10.84 -19.42 -23.81
C GLN A 73 -10.35 -18.64 -22.58
N LEU A 74 -9.28 -17.86 -22.70
CA LEU A 74 -8.78 -17.03 -21.60
C LEU A 74 -9.78 -15.95 -21.20
N ILE A 75 -10.43 -15.28 -22.17
CA ILE A 75 -11.49 -14.31 -21.89
C ILE A 75 -12.62 -14.99 -21.11
N ALA A 76 -13.11 -16.14 -21.58
CA ALA A 76 -14.19 -16.86 -20.91
C ALA A 76 -13.83 -17.33 -19.49
N ILE A 77 -12.59 -17.76 -19.27
CA ILE A 77 -12.09 -18.13 -17.94
C ILE A 77 -12.04 -16.89 -17.04
N THR A 78 -11.55 -15.77 -17.57
CA THR A 78 -11.40 -14.52 -16.81
C THR A 78 -12.77 -13.99 -16.37
N GLU A 79 -13.74 -13.91 -17.28
CA GLU A 79 -15.12 -13.52 -16.98
C GLU A 79 -15.76 -14.43 -15.92
N LYS A 80 -15.50 -15.74 -15.99
CA LYS A 80 -16.01 -16.70 -15.00
C LYS A 80 -15.39 -16.50 -13.62
N VAL A 81 -14.10 -16.20 -13.55
CA VAL A 81 -13.39 -15.91 -12.29
C VAL A 81 -13.89 -14.60 -11.69
N GLU A 82 -14.03 -13.54 -12.48
CA GLU A 82 -14.54 -12.24 -12.02
C GLU A 82 -15.94 -12.36 -11.43
N LYS A 83 -16.83 -13.09 -12.11
CA LYS A 83 -18.18 -13.33 -11.61
C LYS A 83 -18.17 -14.10 -10.28
N ALA A 84 -17.35 -15.14 -10.16
CA ALA A 84 -17.24 -15.92 -8.92
C ALA A 84 -16.68 -15.09 -7.74
N VAL A 85 -15.75 -14.16 -8.02
CA VAL A 85 -15.22 -13.23 -7.02
C VAL A 85 -16.29 -12.24 -6.58
N LEU A 86 -17.06 -11.69 -7.52
CA LEU A 86 -18.16 -10.78 -7.21
C LEU A 86 -19.24 -11.46 -6.37
N ASP A 87 -19.63 -12.69 -6.73
CA ASP A 87 -20.60 -13.49 -5.99
C ASP A 87 -20.14 -13.74 -4.54
N LYS A 88 -18.87 -14.13 -4.34
CA LYS A 88 -18.29 -14.29 -2.99
C LYS A 88 -18.27 -12.99 -2.18
N ARG A 89 -17.99 -11.85 -2.82
CA ARG A 89 -18.00 -10.54 -2.15
C ARG A 89 -19.41 -10.13 -1.73
N ILE A 90 -20.41 -10.42 -2.56
CA ILE A 90 -21.82 -10.17 -2.24
C ILE A 90 -22.28 -11.09 -1.09
N GLU A 91 -21.85 -12.35 -1.08
CA GLU A 91 -22.15 -13.29 0.00
C GLU A 91 -21.51 -12.85 1.33
N HIS A 92 -20.26 -12.42 1.32
CA HIS A 92 -19.58 -11.89 2.50
C HIS A 92 -20.31 -10.65 3.06
N ALA A 93 -20.65 -9.70 2.20
CA ALA A 93 -21.37 -8.48 2.60
C ALA A 93 -22.79 -8.76 3.13
N ARG A 94 -23.41 -9.88 2.74
CA ARG A 94 -24.71 -10.32 3.27
C ARG A 94 -24.62 -11.00 4.64
N ASN A 95 -23.49 -11.61 4.97
CA ASN A 95 -23.27 -12.28 6.25
C ASN A 95 -22.72 -11.34 7.35
N GLU A 96 -22.38 -10.09 6.99
CA GLU A 96 -21.90 -9.05 7.90
C GLU A 96 -23.00 -8.08 8.39
N TYR A 97 -24.27 -8.35 8.09
CA TYR A 97 -25.48 -7.69 8.63
C TYR A 97 -26.42 -8.72 9.26
#